data_AF-A0A954J8F9-F1
#
_entry.id   AF-A0A954J8F9-F1
#
_cell.length_a   1.000
_cell.length_b   1.000
_cell.length_c   1.000
_cell.angle_alpha   90.00
_cell.angle_beta   90.00
_cell.angle_gamma   90.00
#
_symmetry.space_group_name_H-M   'P 1'
#
loop_
_entity.id
_entity.type
_entity.pdbx_description
1 polymer ?
#
loop_
_entity_poly.entity_id
_entity_poly.type
_entity_poly.pdbx_seq_one_letter_code
_entity_poly.pdbx_strand_id
1 'polypeptide(L)'
;MHPTLNGHIPAHYVVPTIEEAPSTSPPVGSSSDPFGDVQKLRLSQDFTAMAPVKKLTTDIQVRKPGKENFFRVHMDEVYGIQTNVIELREKSEFYLVNPAIWCELDQEPTFGPRQLVTAINRDGQIFVWPLRLPRPDGQLDSWSRSALEGCAAAKEAWVRLRPNHLTSKYDVFEAQGQLKDPEWGELPKFNEILRLAFRDRFVDTLDHPVLQRLRGEI
;
A
#
# COMPACT_ATOMS: atom_id res chain seq x y z
N MET A 1 87.09 45.42 -35.76
CA MET A 1 87.91 44.72 -36.78
C MET A 1 86.97 43.89 -37.64
N HIS A 2 87.17 43.84 -38.95
CA HIS A 2 86.43 42.97 -39.90
C HIS A 2 87.18 41.63 -40.08
N PRO A 3 86.51 40.52 -40.46
CA PRO A 3 86.16 40.29 -41.87
C PRO A 3 84.74 39.73 -42.14
N THR A 4 84.49 39.50 -43.43
CA THR A 4 83.25 39.14 -44.15
C THR A 4 82.82 37.66 -44.11
N LEU A 5 81.55 37.42 -44.45
CA LEU A 5 81.18 36.37 -45.44
C LEU A 5 80.10 36.97 -46.39
N ASN A 6 79.42 36.19 -47.27
CA ASN A 6 78.46 36.69 -48.29
C ASN A 6 77.33 35.66 -48.57
N GLY A 7 76.23 36.10 -49.21
CA GLY A 7 75.07 35.28 -49.64
C GLY A 7 73.73 35.86 -49.16
N HIS A 8 73.13 36.85 -49.84
CA HIS A 8 72.10 36.73 -50.91
C HIS A 8 70.88 35.84 -50.55
N ILE A 9 69.62 36.32 -50.43
CA ILE A 9 68.75 37.14 -51.34
C ILE A 9 68.26 36.28 -52.53
N PRO A 10 66.94 36.18 -52.86
CA PRO A 10 65.92 37.25 -52.83
C PRO A 10 64.48 36.90 -52.35
N ALA A 11 63.60 37.91 -52.52
CA ALA A 11 62.16 37.85 -52.88
C ALA A 11 61.11 38.12 -51.78
N HIS A 12 60.19 39.04 -52.12
CA HIS A 12 59.06 39.47 -51.29
C HIS A 12 57.74 38.82 -51.75
N TYR A 13 56.95 38.38 -50.76
CA TYR A 13 55.53 38.76 -50.59
C TYR A 13 54.53 38.53 -51.75
N VAL A 14 53.78 37.42 -51.68
CA VAL A 14 52.39 37.32 -52.15
C VAL A 14 51.58 36.52 -51.13
N VAL A 15 50.36 36.95 -50.83
CA VAL A 15 49.39 36.24 -49.96
C VAL A 15 48.24 35.71 -50.82
N PRO A 16 47.81 34.46 -50.64
CA PRO A 16 46.39 34.15 -50.73
C PRO A 16 45.86 33.24 -49.61
N THR A 17 44.59 33.40 -49.29
CA THR A 17 43.82 32.62 -48.32
C THR A 17 43.47 31.22 -48.84
N ILE A 18 43.70 30.18 -48.02
CA ILE A 18 43.14 28.83 -48.12
C ILE A 18 42.85 28.41 -46.67
N GLU A 19 41.61 28.54 -46.20
CA GLU A 19 40.55 27.50 -46.17
C GLU A 19 40.68 26.59 -44.94
N GLU A 20 39.69 26.66 -44.04
CA GLU A 20 39.75 26.09 -42.68
C GLU A 20 38.93 24.78 -42.59
N ALA A 21 39.61 23.67 -42.33
CA ALA A 21 38.98 22.35 -42.11
C ALA A 21 39.72 21.57 -41.00
N PRO A 22 39.09 21.32 -39.83
CA PRO A 22 39.77 20.70 -38.68
C PRO A 22 39.63 19.17 -38.64
N SER A 23 40.65 18.47 -38.13
CA SER A 23 40.54 17.08 -37.64
C SER A 23 41.74 16.66 -36.77
N THR A 24 41.48 15.72 -35.84
CA THR A 24 42.41 15.14 -34.84
C THR A 24 42.85 16.09 -33.70
N SER A 25 42.74 15.72 -32.42
CA SER A 25 42.03 14.59 -31.79
C SER A 25 41.65 14.87 -30.31
N PRO A 26 40.60 14.19 -29.77
CA PRO A 26 40.32 14.05 -28.33
C PRO A 26 41.29 12.99 -27.69
N PRO A 27 41.23 12.55 -26.39
CA PRO A 27 40.02 12.45 -25.54
C PRO A 27 40.12 12.47 -23.98
N VAL A 28 38.93 12.28 -23.37
CA VAL A 28 38.58 11.88 -21.97
C VAL A 28 38.73 12.92 -20.84
N GLY A 29 37.62 13.12 -20.11
CA GLY A 29 37.53 13.94 -18.89
C GLY A 29 36.08 14.13 -18.43
N SER A 30 35.41 13.05 -17.99
CA SER A 30 33.95 12.98 -17.88
C SER A 30 33.36 13.55 -16.58
N SER A 31 32.40 14.48 -16.72
CA SER A 31 31.29 14.66 -15.77
C SER A 31 30.03 15.09 -16.53
N SER A 32 29.24 14.13 -17.01
CA SER A 32 27.95 14.42 -17.64
C SER A 32 26.92 14.79 -16.57
N ASP A 33 26.47 16.04 -16.57
CA ASP A 33 25.34 16.48 -15.74
C ASP A 33 24.09 15.64 -16.07
N PRO A 34 23.51 14.89 -15.09
CA PRO A 34 22.31 14.09 -15.32
C PRO A 34 21.07 14.92 -15.66
N PHE A 35 21.11 16.25 -15.46
CA PHE A 35 20.04 17.18 -15.85
C PHE A 35 20.30 17.89 -17.19
N GLY A 36 21.47 17.70 -17.79
CA GLY A 36 21.88 18.39 -19.03
C GLY A 36 21.04 18.06 -20.27
N ASP A 37 20.23 17.02 -20.23
CA ASP A 37 19.17 16.77 -21.21
C ASP A 37 17.89 16.22 -20.55
N VAL A 38 17.06 17.13 -20.05
CA VAL A 38 15.76 16.83 -19.45
C VAL A 38 14.76 16.19 -20.43
N GLN A 39 15.01 16.20 -21.75
CA GLN A 39 14.13 15.50 -22.71
C GLN A 39 14.33 13.98 -22.62
N LYS A 40 15.56 13.50 -22.35
CA LYS A 40 15.84 12.08 -22.08
C LYS A 40 15.18 11.56 -20.79
N LEU A 41 14.77 12.46 -19.89
CA LEU A 41 14.05 12.12 -18.65
C LEU A 41 12.52 12.09 -18.82
N ARG A 42 11.99 12.36 -20.03
CA ARG A 42 10.55 12.27 -20.30
C ARG A 42 10.14 10.82 -20.53
N LEU A 43 9.09 10.40 -19.83
CA LEU A 43 8.41 9.12 -20.09
C LEU A 43 7.85 9.12 -21.52
N SER A 44 8.22 8.10 -22.31
CA SER A 44 7.65 7.84 -23.63
C SER A 44 6.15 7.57 -23.53
N GLN A 45 5.33 8.23 -24.36
CA GLN A 45 3.87 8.13 -24.30
C GLN A 45 3.28 6.89 -25.02
N ASP A 46 4.11 5.94 -25.42
CA ASP A 46 3.74 4.71 -26.13
C ASP A 46 3.07 3.66 -25.21
N PHE A 47 1.89 4.01 -24.66
CA PHE A 47 1.05 3.11 -23.86
C PHE A 47 0.29 2.07 -24.71
N THR A 48 0.33 2.17 -26.05
CA THR A 48 -0.49 1.40 -27.00
C THR A 48 -0.14 -0.09 -27.14
N ALA A 49 0.72 -0.62 -26.27
CA ALA A 49 1.08 -2.05 -26.20
C ALA A 49 0.98 -2.63 -24.78
N MET A 50 0.11 -2.07 -23.93
CA MET A 50 -0.17 -2.65 -22.61
C MET A 50 -0.83 -4.03 -22.73
N ALA A 51 -0.04 -5.08 -22.52
CA ALA A 51 -0.54 -6.37 -22.05
C ALA A 51 -1.41 -6.18 -20.79
N PRO A 52 -2.41 -7.04 -20.52
CA PRO A 52 -3.38 -6.84 -19.44
C PRO A 52 -2.68 -6.60 -18.10
N VAL A 53 -2.80 -5.38 -17.58
CA VAL A 53 -2.06 -4.90 -16.41
C VAL A 53 -2.59 -5.60 -15.17
N LYS A 54 -1.91 -6.67 -14.74
CA LYS A 54 -2.21 -7.38 -13.50
C LYS A 54 -1.91 -6.46 -12.31
N LYS A 55 -2.94 -5.76 -11.82
CA LYS A 55 -2.90 -4.88 -10.65
C LYS A 55 -2.37 -5.66 -9.44
N LEU A 56 -1.12 -5.41 -9.09
CA LEU A 56 -0.48 -6.06 -7.94
C LEU A 56 -1.06 -5.44 -6.66
N THR A 57 -1.70 -6.25 -5.82
CA THR A 57 -2.24 -5.80 -4.53
C THR A 57 -1.11 -5.65 -3.51
N THR A 58 -0.45 -4.49 -3.50
CA THR A 58 0.75 -4.22 -2.67
C THR A 58 0.45 -3.87 -1.21
N ASP A 59 -0.78 -3.47 -0.92
CA ASP A 59 -1.30 -3.14 0.42
C ASP A 59 -2.75 -3.65 0.53
N ILE A 60 -3.12 -4.14 1.71
CA ILE A 60 -4.50 -4.54 2.04
C ILE A 60 -4.82 -3.96 3.42
N GLN A 61 -5.75 -3.01 3.48
CA GLN A 61 -6.02 -2.32 4.73
C GLN A 61 -6.79 -3.21 5.72
N VAL A 62 -6.40 -3.20 7.00
CA VAL A 62 -7.21 -3.74 8.09
C VAL A 62 -8.11 -2.64 8.62
N ARG A 63 -9.38 -2.62 8.24
CA ARG A 63 -10.32 -1.54 8.60
C ARG A 63 -11.78 -1.97 8.62
N LYS A 64 -12.60 -1.20 9.33
CA LYS A 64 -14.06 -1.27 9.25
C LYS A 64 -14.54 -0.75 7.87
N PRO A 65 -15.73 -1.14 7.39
CA PRO A 65 -16.35 -0.56 6.20
C PRO A 65 -16.58 0.95 6.36
N GLY A 66 -16.47 1.71 5.26
CA GLY A 66 -16.77 3.15 5.26
C GLY A 66 -18.27 3.41 5.30
N LYS A 67 -18.72 4.36 6.12
CA LYS A 67 -20.15 4.69 6.37
C LYS A 67 -20.99 5.06 5.12
N GLU A 68 -20.31 5.37 4.01
CA GLU A 68 -20.89 5.82 2.73
C GLU A 68 -20.77 4.75 1.64
N ASN A 69 -19.96 3.70 1.88
CA ASN A 69 -19.58 2.72 0.87
C ASN A 69 -20.39 1.43 1.01
N PHE A 70 -20.95 0.95 -0.10
CA PHE A 70 -21.42 -0.43 -0.19
C PHE A 70 -20.23 -1.39 -0.35
N PHE A 71 -20.33 -2.56 0.29
CA PHE A 71 -19.32 -3.61 0.30
C PHE A 71 -19.95 -5.01 0.25
N ARG A 72 -19.10 -6.01 -0.02
CA ARG A 72 -19.39 -7.44 0.12
C ARG A 72 -18.32 -8.09 0.99
N VAL A 73 -18.66 -9.21 1.62
CA VAL A 73 -17.75 -10.08 2.37
C VAL A 73 -17.59 -11.38 1.58
N HIS A 74 -16.40 -11.98 1.61
CA HIS A 74 -16.16 -13.25 0.93
C HIS A 74 -17.01 -14.37 1.55
N MET A 75 -17.69 -15.15 0.72
CA MET A 75 -18.64 -16.16 1.19
C MET A 75 -17.93 -17.38 1.79
N ASP A 76 -16.91 -17.88 1.07
CA ASP A 76 -16.05 -18.99 1.47
C ASP A 76 -15.22 -18.63 2.72
N GLU A 77 -15.23 -19.53 3.69
CA GLU A 77 -14.66 -19.35 5.02
C GLU A 77 -13.13 -19.44 5.03
N VAL A 78 -12.49 -19.99 4.00
CA VAL A 78 -11.02 -19.97 3.87
C VAL A 78 -10.44 -18.55 3.74
N TYR A 79 -11.29 -17.55 3.50
CA TYR A 79 -10.97 -16.12 3.45
C TYR A 79 -11.33 -15.35 4.73
N GLY A 80 -11.48 -16.06 5.85
CA GLY A 80 -11.60 -15.49 7.19
C GLY A 80 -10.96 -16.38 8.26
N ILE A 81 -10.81 -15.84 9.48
CA ILE A 81 -10.33 -16.58 10.66
C ILE A 81 -10.84 -15.93 11.96
N GLN A 82 -11.01 -16.71 13.02
CA GLN A 82 -11.18 -16.20 14.38
C GLN A 82 -9.81 -16.21 15.10
N THR A 83 -9.39 -15.07 15.63
CA THR A 83 -8.06 -14.86 16.22
C THR A 83 -8.10 -13.69 17.23
N ASN A 84 -7.03 -13.46 17.99
CA ASN A 84 -6.93 -12.30 18.85
C ASN A 84 -6.10 -11.17 18.22
N VAL A 85 -6.53 -9.93 18.45
CA VAL A 85 -5.82 -8.71 18.00
C VAL A 85 -5.76 -7.68 19.13
N ILE A 86 -4.84 -6.73 19.01
CA ILE A 86 -4.86 -5.46 19.73
C ILE A 86 -5.55 -4.41 18.84
N GLU A 87 -6.54 -3.68 19.39
CA GLU A 87 -7.27 -2.61 18.70
C GLU A 87 -6.99 -1.25 19.36
N LEU A 88 -6.14 -0.43 18.72
CA LEU A 88 -5.91 0.96 19.12
C LEU A 88 -7.05 1.84 18.60
N ARG A 89 -8.15 1.91 19.37
CA ARG A 89 -9.43 2.51 18.96
C ARG A 89 -9.30 3.93 18.38
N GLU A 90 -8.47 4.78 19.00
CA GLU A 90 -8.26 6.18 18.58
C GLU A 90 -7.72 6.31 17.16
N LYS A 91 -6.81 5.41 16.76
CA LYS A 91 -6.22 5.37 15.41
C LYS A 91 -7.01 4.45 14.46
N SER A 92 -8.04 3.76 14.95
CA SER A 92 -8.69 2.61 14.29
C SER A 92 -7.68 1.57 13.75
N GLU A 93 -6.60 1.35 14.52
CA GLU A 93 -5.44 0.56 14.09
C GLU A 93 -5.45 -0.83 14.75
N PHE A 94 -5.08 -1.86 14.00
CA PHE A 94 -5.22 -3.26 14.39
C PHE A 94 -3.91 -4.02 14.24
N TYR A 95 -3.54 -4.76 15.29
CA TYR A 95 -2.32 -5.55 15.37
C TYR A 95 -2.67 -7.02 15.61
N LEU A 96 -2.27 -7.90 14.69
CA LEU A 96 -2.49 -9.35 14.83
C LEU A 96 -1.48 -9.91 15.84
N VAL A 97 -1.93 -10.70 16.80
CA VAL A 97 -1.09 -11.19 17.89
C VAL A 97 -0.79 -12.68 17.70
N ASN A 98 0.47 -13.06 17.84
CA ASN A 98 0.94 -14.44 17.82
C ASN A 98 0.29 -15.25 18.96
N PRO A 99 -0.33 -16.43 18.69
CA PRO A 99 -0.89 -17.31 19.73
C PRO A 99 0.04 -17.66 20.88
N ALA A 100 1.36 -17.64 20.65
CA ALA A 100 2.37 -17.93 21.66
C ALA A 100 2.41 -16.94 22.85
N ILE A 101 1.83 -15.73 22.72
CA ILE A 101 1.84 -14.68 23.76
C ILE A 101 0.42 -14.21 24.17
N TRP A 102 -0.61 -15.02 23.90
CA TRP A 102 -2.00 -14.63 24.21
C TRP A 102 -2.32 -14.67 25.71
N CYS A 103 -1.66 -15.52 26.49
CA CYS A 103 -1.94 -15.67 27.93
C CYS A 103 -1.49 -14.44 28.74
N GLU A 104 -0.40 -13.83 28.33
CA GLU A 104 0.22 -12.64 28.92
C GLU A 104 -0.53 -11.35 28.56
N LEU A 105 -1.46 -11.42 27.60
CA LEU A 105 -2.24 -10.30 27.09
C LEU A 105 -3.74 -10.39 27.40
N ASP A 106 -4.22 -11.46 28.05
CA ASP A 106 -5.64 -11.64 28.39
C ASP A 106 -6.25 -10.45 29.18
N GLN A 107 -5.44 -9.84 30.04
CA GLN A 107 -5.82 -8.69 30.87
C GLN A 107 -5.64 -7.32 30.19
N GLU A 108 -5.08 -7.26 28.98
CA GLU A 108 -4.90 -6.02 28.21
C GLU A 108 -6.26 -5.52 27.65
N PRO A 109 -6.76 -4.32 28.03
CA PRO A 109 -8.09 -3.84 27.62
C PRO A 109 -8.26 -3.62 26.12
N THR A 110 -7.17 -3.43 25.36
CA THR A 110 -7.19 -3.32 23.89
C THR A 110 -7.15 -4.69 23.18
N PHE A 111 -6.80 -5.77 23.88
CA PHE A 111 -6.68 -7.12 23.35
C PHE A 111 -8.03 -7.86 23.27
N GLY A 112 -8.13 -8.87 22.41
CA GLY A 112 -9.15 -9.90 22.47
C GLY A 112 -9.71 -10.34 21.11
N PRO A 113 -10.76 -11.18 21.12
CA PRO A 113 -11.13 -11.97 19.96
C PRO A 113 -11.77 -11.13 18.86
N ARG A 114 -11.36 -11.38 17.62
CA ARG A 114 -11.95 -10.85 16.39
C ARG A 114 -12.16 -11.97 15.38
N GLN A 115 -13.22 -11.85 14.60
CA GLN A 115 -13.30 -12.54 13.32
C GLN A 115 -12.76 -11.59 12.25
N LEU A 116 -11.68 -11.98 11.60
CA LEU A 116 -11.14 -11.30 10.44
C LEU A 116 -11.81 -11.89 9.21
N VAL A 117 -12.38 -11.04 8.35
CA VAL A 117 -12.98 -11.48 7.07
C VAL A 117 -12.43 -10.65 5.91
N THR A 118 -12.25 -11.27 4.76
CA THR A 118 -11.91 -10.56 3.52
C THR A 118 -13.17 -9.90 2.95
N ALA A 119 -13.07 -8.60 2.65
CA ALA A 119 -14.17 -7.78 2.13
C ALA A 119 -13.73 -6.94 0.93
N ILE A 120 -14.68 -6.51 0.12
CA ILE A 120 -14.47 -5.72 -1.10
C ILE A 120 -15.49 -4.59 -1.21
N ASN A 121 -15.08 -3.39 -1.60
CA ASN A 121 -16.01 -2.28 -1.84
C ASN A 121 -16.44 -2.19 -3.33
N ARG A 122 -17.34 -1.26 -3.66
CA ARG A 122 -17.81 -1.02 -5.04
C ARG A 122 -16.70 -0.66 -6.06
N ASP A 123 -15.54 -0.20 -5.60
CA ASP A 123 -14.40 0.20 -6.42
C ASP A 123 -13.38 -0.94 -6.62
N GLY A 124 -13.69 -2.15 -6.16
CA GLY A 124 -12.79 -3.31 -6.20
C GLY A 124 -11.62 -3.22 -5.22
N GLN A 125 -11.69 -2.39 -4.18
CA GLN A 125 -10.68 -2.37 -3.12
C GLN A 125 -10.93 -3.51 -2.13
N ILE A 126 -10.02 -4.48 -2.09
CA ILE A 126 -9.95 -5.52 -1.05
C ILE A 126 -9.48 -4.90 0.28
N PHE A 127 -10.09 -5.31 1.38
CA PHE A 127 -9.68 -4.99 2.75
C PHE A 127 -10.00 -6.14 3.71
N VAL A 128 -9.30 -6.22 4.83
CA VAL A 128 -9.63 -7.14 5.93
C VAL A 128 -10.48 -6.38 6.94
N TRP A 129 -11.67 -6.90 7.25
CA TRP A 129 -12.55 -6.35 8.27
C TRP A 129 -12.42 -7.13 9.59
N PRO A 130 -11.92 -6.51 10.67
CA PRO A 130 -11.99 -7.06 12.01
C PRO A 130 -13.37 -6.81 12.66
N LEU A 131 -14.09 -7.89 12.94
CA LEU A 131 -15.37 -7.92 13.64
C LEU A 131 -15.16 -8.31 15.10
N ARG A 132 -15.78 -7.61 16.05
CA ARG A 132 -15.71 -7.94 17.48
C ARG A 132 -16.57 -9.17 17.78
N LEU A 133 -15.92 -10.20 18.32
CA LEU A 133 -16.58 -11.39 18.87
C LEU A 133 -16.88 -11.18 20.37
N PRO A 134 -17.84 -11.92 20.95
CA PRO A 134 -17.99 -11.98 22.40
C PRO A 134 -16.71 -12.51 23.06
N ARG A 135 -16.41 -12.04 24.27
CA ARG A 135 -15.43 -12.69 25.15
C ARG A 135 -16.09 -13.91 25.82
N PRO A 136 -15.35 -14.77 26.56
CA PRO A 136 -15.93 -15.92 27.28
C PRO A 136 -17.01 -15.55 28.30
N ASP A 137 -17.12 -14.28 28.70
CA ASP A 137 -18.21 -13.71 29.49
C ASP A 137 -19.56 -13.62 28.73
N GLY A 138 -19.58 -13.92 27.42
CA GLY A 138 -20.75 -13.87 26.55
C GLY A 138 -21.18 -12.45 26.17
N GLN A 139 -20.51 -11.39 26.64
CA GLN A 139 -20.97 -10.02 26.45
C GLN A 139 -20.57 -9.46 25.08
N LEU A 140 -21.60 -9.05 24.32
CA LEU A 140 -21.45 -8.39 23.04
C LEU A 140 -22.40 -7.19 22.93
N ASP A 141 -21.81 -6.01 22.79
CA ASP A 141 -22.51 -4.74 22.61
C ASP A 141 -23.29 -4.67 21.28
N SER A 142 -24.28 -3.78 21.23
CA SER A 142 -25.19 -3.61 20.10
C SER A 142 -24.48 -3.16 18.80
N TRP A 143 -23.37 -2.44 18.91
CA TRP A 143 -22.52 -2.07 17.77
C TRP A 143 -21.87 -3.31 17.14
N SER A 144 -21.30 -4.18 17.97
CA SER A 144 -20.60 -5.38 17.53
C SER A 144 -21.58 -6.44 17.01
N ARG A 145 -22.76 -6.56 17.62
CA ARG A 145 -23.83 -7.44 17.15
C ARG A 145 -24.35 -7.03 15.77
N SER A 146 -24.70 -5.75 15.59
CA SER A 146 -25.15 -5.22 14.29
C SER A 146 -24.05 -5.21 13.22
N ALA A 147 -22.77 -5.18 13.62
CA ALA A 147 -21.65 -5.40 12.70
C ALA A 147 -21.58 -6.87 12.21
N LEU A 148 -21.82 -7.86 13.07
CA LEU A 148 -21.91 -9.28 12.68
C LEU A 148 -23.13 -9.56 11.80
N GLU A 149 -24.32 -9.01 12.16
CA GLU A 149 -25.52 -9.05 11.32
C GLU A 149 -25.25 -8.46 9.93
N GLY A 150 -24.61 -7.29 9.88
CA GLY A 150 -24.16 -6.64 8.65
C GLY A 150 -23.14 -7.45 7.85
N CYS A 151 -22.25 -8.20 8.51
CA CYS A 151 -21.30 -9.10 7.87
C CYS A 151 -21.99 -10.31 7.23
N ALA A 152 -23.01 -10.87 7.89
CA ALA A 152 -23.79 -11.98 7.35
C ALA A 152 -24.51 -11.53 6.07
N ALA A 153 -25.28 -10.43 6.14
CA ALA A 153 -25.95 -9.86 4.97
C ALA A 153 -24.97 -9.49 3.83
N ALA A 154 -23.77 -9.00 4.17
CA ALA A 154 -22.74 -8.64 3.19
C ALA A 154 -22.12 -9.85 2.44
N LYS A 155 -22.31 -11.09 2.90
CA LYS A 155 -21.94 -12.28 2.10
C LYS A 155 -22.82 -12.36 0.84
N GLU A 156 -24.12 -12.17 1.01
CA GLU A 156 -25.15 -12.42 -0.01
C GLU A 156 -25.46 -11.17 -0.86
N ALA A 157 -25.63 -10.00 -0.24
CA ALA A 157 -26.07 -8.78 -0.91
C ALA A 157 -25.11 -7.60 -0.68
N TRP A 158 -25.15 -6.59 -1.55
CA TRP A 158 -24.32 -5.38 -1.38
C TRP A 158 -24.85 -4.56 -0.21
N VAL A 159 -24.08 -4.51 0.88
CA VAL A 159 -24.48 -3.88 2.15
C VAL A 159 -23.67 -2.63 2.42
N ARG A 160 -24.30 -1.62 3.05
CA ARG A 160 -23.65 -0.46 3.66
C ARG A 160 -24.06 -0.35 5.12
N LEU A 161 -23.09 -0.11 6.00
CA LEU A 161 -23.33 0.16 7.42
C LEU A 161 -23.31 1.65 7.70
N ARG A 162 -24.36 2.17 8.37
CA ARG A 162 -24.40 3.55 8.87
C ARG A 162 -24.38 3.53 10.40
N PRO A 163 -23.46 4.25 11.08
CA PRO A 163 -23.52 4.39 12.52
C PRO A 163 -24.81 5.12 12.97
N ASN A 164 -25.56 4.53 13.91
CA ASN A 164 -26.77 5.12 14.48
C ASN A 164 -26.59 5.31 15.98
N HIS A 165 -26.08 6.49 16.35
CA HIS A 165 -25.78 6.83 17.75
C HIS A 165 -27.02 6.87 18.66
N LEU A 166 -28.21 7.17 18.11
CA LEU A 166 -29.47 7.18 18.86
C LEU A 166 -29.88 5.78 19.35
N THR A 167 -29.53 4.73 18.60
CA THR A 167 -29.81 3.33 18.99
C THR A 167 -28.55 2.53 19.35
N SER A 168 -27.38 3.18 19.38
CA SER A 168 -26.07 2.59 19.67
C SER A 168 -25.77 1.30 18.89
N LYS A 169 -26.07 1.31 17.59
CA LYS A 169 -25.83 0.20 16.67
C LYS A 169 -25.56 0.71 15.24
N TYR A 170 -25.20 -0.17 14.33
CA TYR A 170 -25.27 0.11 12.90
C TYR A 170 -26.69 -0.09 12.37
N ASP A 171 -27.13 0.81 11.50
CA ASP A 171 -28.20 0.51 10.55
C ASP A 171 -27.57 -0.24 9.35
N VAL A 172 -28.15 -1.37 8.98
CA VAL A 172 -27.74 -2.17 7.82
C VAL A 172 -28.61 -1.78 6.62
N PHE A 173 -27.99 -1.35 5.52
CA PHE A 173 -28.69 -0.97 4.28
C PHE A 173 -28.27 -1.88 3.13
N GLU A 174 -29.23 -2.55 2.52
CA GLU A 174 -29.03 -3.34 1.30
C GLU A 174 -29.26 -2.50 0.03
N ALA A 175 -28.41 -2.68 -0.98
CA ALA A 175 -28.51 -1.95 -2.24
C ALA A 175 -29.75 -2.38 -3.06
N GLN A 176 -30.68 -1.45 -3.25
CA GLN A 176 -31.95 -1.69 -3.98
C GLN A 176 -31.79 -1.74 -5.51
N GLY A 177 -30.63 -1.36 -6.04
CA GLY A 177 -30.34 -1.44 -7.48
C GLY A 177 -29.74 -2.81 -7.84
N GLN A 178 -29.99 -3.29 -9.06
CA GLN A 178 -29.45 -4.57 -9.54
C GLN A 178 -27.95 -4.45 -9.86
N LEU A 179 -27.14 -4.41 -8.81
CA LEU A 179 -25.69 -4.33 -8.88
C LEU A 179 -25.10 -5.70 -9.24
N LYS A 180 -24.15 -5.74 -10.18
CA LYS A 180 -23.29 -6.92 -10.41
C LYS A 180 -22.65 -7.39 -9.11
N ASP A 181 -22.48 -8.71 -8.99
CA ASP A 181 -21.67 -9.34 -7.95
C ASP A 181 -20.21 -8.83 -7.93
N PRO A 182 -19.51 -8.98 -6.79
CA PRO A 182 -18.12 -8.56 -6.65
C PRO A 182 -17.15 -9.39 -7.50
N GLU A 183 -16.36 -8.72 -8.34
CA GLU A 183 -15.29 -9.32 -9.12
C GLU A 183 -14.03 -9.46 -8.22
N TRP A 184 -13.91 -10.58 -7.50
CA TRP A 184 -12.78 -10.85 -6.58
C TRP A 184 -11.43 -11.07 -7.30
N GLY A 185 -11.46 -11.44 -8.59
CA GLY A 185 -10.27 -11.71 -9.41
C GLY A 185 -9.47 -12.94 -8.96
N GLU A 186 -8.18 -12.98 -9.33
CA GLU A 186 -7.22 -13.92 -8.74
C GLU A 186 -6.84 -13.48 -7.32
N LEU A 187 -7.76 -13.68 -6.37
CA LEU A 187 -7.58 -13.29 -4.98
C LEU A 187 -6.43 -14.11 -4.34
N PRO A 188 -5.42 -13.48 -3.70
CA PRO A 188 -4.32 -14.20 -3.06
C PRO A 188 -4.81 -15.10 -1.93
N LYS A 189 -4.12 -16.21 -1.65
CA LYS A 189 -4.42 -17.06 -0.49
C LYS A 189 -4.50 -16.23 0.79
N PHE A 190 -5.44 -16.55 1.68
CA PHE A 190 -5.74 -15.72 2.85
C PHE A 190 -4.54 -15.50 3.80
N ASN A 191 -3.59 -16.44 3.87
CA ASN A 191 -2.36 -16.25 4.62
C ASN A 191 -1.47 -15.13 4.04
N GLU A 192 -1.45 -14.96 2.71
CA GLU A 192 -0.77 -13.84 2.05
C GLU A 192 -1.57 -12.53 2.18
N ILE A 193 -2.90 -12.59 2.21
CA ILE A 193 -3.74 -11.44 2.56
C ILE A 193 -3.40 -10.92 3.96
N LEU A 194 -3.30 -11.81 4.95
CA LEU A 194 -2.89 -11.44 6.31
C LEU A 194 -1.45 -10.91 6.36
N ARG A 195 -0.49 -11.51 5.64
CA ARG A 195 0.88 -11.01 5.53
C ARG A 195 0.94 -9.60 4.93
N LEU A 196 0.14 -9.31 3.92
CA LEU A 196 0.04 -7.97 3.34
C LEU A 196 -0.61 -6.97 4.30
N ALA A 197 -1.65 -7.40 5.04
CA ALA A 197 -2.47 -6.52 5.86
C ALA A 197 -1.89 -6.20 7.26
N PHE A 198 -1.11 -7.13 7.83
CA PHE A 198 -0.49 -6.99 9.15
C PHE A 198 1.05 -6.93 9.11
N ARG A 199 1.65 -6.67 7.92
CA ARG A 199 3.11 -6.64 7.67
C ARG A 199 3.92 -6.06 8.82
N ASP A 200 3.67 -4.80 9.16
CA ASP A 200 4.37 -4.02 10.20
C ASP A 200 3.54 -3.92 11.49
N ARG A 201 2.55 -4.80 11.65
CA ARG A 201 1.55 -4.85 12.74
C ARG A 201 1.26 -6.29 13.20
N PHE A 202 2.32 -7.09 13.32
CA PHE A 202 2.28 -8.43 13.90
C PHE A 202 3.06 -8.43 15.22
N VAL A 203 2.42 -8.87 16.30
CA VAL A 203 2.96 -8.83 17.67
C VAL A 203 3.32 -10.26 18.06
N ASP A 204 4.62 -10.54 18.12
CA ASP A 204 5.18 -11.86 18.42
C ASP A 204 6.02 -11.92 19.71
N THR A 205 6.39 -10.76 20.25
CA THR A 205 7.07 -10.60 21.55
C THR A 205 6.35 -9.60 22.45
N LEU A 206 6.53 -9.73 23.77
CA LEU A 206 6.03 -8.81 24.79
C LEU A 206 6.75 -7.45 24.78
N ASP A 207 7.92 -7.38 24.15
CA ASP A 207 8.73 -6.16 23.96
C ASP A 207 8.32 -5.36 22.71
N HIS A 208 7.29 -5.79 21.98
CA HIS A 208 6.87 -5.13 20.75
C HIS A 208 6.44 -3.68 21.02
N PRO A 209 6.85 -2.66 20.23
CA PRO A 209 6.65 -1.24 20.56
C PRO A 209 5.19 -0.82 20.84
N VAL A 210 4.20 -1.51 20.25
CA VAL A 210 2.78 -1.26 20.56
C VAL A 210 2.42 -1.55 22.02
N LEU A 211 3.03 -2.58 22.63
CA LEU A 211 2.81 -2.96 24.02
C LEU A 211 3.55 -2.02 24.97
N GLN A 212 4.79 -1.67 24.64
CA GLN A 212 5.58 -0.67 25.38
C GLN A 212 4.81 0.66 25.47
N ARG A 213 4.25 1.13 24.35
CA ARG A 213 3.42 2.34 24.31
C ARG A 213 2.10 2.21 25.08
N LEU A 214 1.48 1.03 25.12
CA LEU A 214 0.26 0.80 25.92
C LEU A 214 0.54 0.79 27.43
N ARG A 215 1.72 0.34 27.84
CA ARG A 215 2.18 0.31 29.24
C ARG A 215 2.77 1.65 29.72
N GLY A 216 3.05 2.58 28.80
CA GLY A 216 3.69 3.87 29.10
C GLY A 216 5.21 3.79 29.24
N GLU A 217 5.84 2.81 28.60
CA GLU A 217 7.29 2.58 28.60
C GLU A 217 8.03 3.44 27.55
N ILE A 218 7.29 4.01 26.58
CA ILE A 218 7.75 4.92 25.50
C ILE A 218 6.68 5.98 25.14
#